data_AF-A0AAD8NH86-F1
#
_entry.id   AF-A0AAD8NH86-F1
#
_cell.length_a   1.000
_cell.length_b   1.000
_cell.length_c   1.000
_cell.angle_alpha   90.00
_cell.angle_beta   90.00
_cell.angle_gamma   90.00
#
_symmetry.space_group_name_H-M   'P 1'
#
loop_
_entity.id
_entity.type
_entity.pdbx_description
1 polymer ?
#
loop_
_entity_poly.entity_id
_entity_poly.type
_entity_poly.pdbx_seq_one_letter_code
_entity_poly.pdbx_strand_id
1 'polypeptide(L)'
;MHGLKLSNMVKNKVGSVEILPRRGTWNNKGDVSRSESKLLASFNEASLDEERFLKQKAKVHWLADGDANTKYFHNTLKCRNHRARIDVITDTNGSLIEVKAVPKAFVNHYVGFLGKEDISIIPITPELFDVRIDHAVAIDMIREVTVDEIKRTI
;
A
#
# COMPACT_ATOMS: atom_id res chain seq x y z
N MET A 1 4.36 29.16 -9.14
CA MET A 1 5.71 29.78 -9.01
C MET A 1 6.57 29.19 -7.88
N HIS A 2 6.03 28.54 -6.84
CA HIS A 2 6.84 27.97 -5.73
C HIS A 2 7.63 26.68 -6.06
N GLY A 3 7.11 25.79 -6.93
CA GLY A 3 7.75 24.51 -7.23
C GLY A 3 9.07 24.59 -8.04
N LEU A 4 9.18 25.59 -8.92
CA LEU A 4 10.42 25.86 -9.68
C LEU A 4 11.54 26.40 -8.78
N LYS A 5 11.20 27.15 -7.73
CA LYS A 5 12.16 27.65 -6.73
C LYS A 5 12.78 26.51 -5.91
N LEU A 6 11.97 25.55 -5.46
CA LEU A 6 12.46 24.39 -4.69
C LEU A 6 13.30 23.42 -5.53
N SER A 7 12.88 23.11 -6.76
CA SER A 7 13.67 22.26 -7.66
C SER A 7 15.03 22.88 -8.00
N ASN A 8 15.08 24.20 -8.23
CA ASN A 8 16.35 24.90 -8.44
C ASN A 8 17.18 25.00 -7.16
N MET A 9 16.55 25.11 -5.99
CA MET A 9 17.26 25.13 -4.70
C MET A 9 17.91 23.77 -4.38
N VAL A 10 17.24 22.65 -4.68
CA VAL A 10 17.81 21.29 -4.55
C VAL A 10 18.95 21.10 -5.53
N LYS A 11 18.76 21.46 -6.82
CA LYS A 11 19.82 21.36 -7.83
C LYS A 11 21.05 22.23 -7.50
N ASN A 12 20.85 23.44 -6.98
CA ASN A 12 21.93 24.32 -6.55
C ASN A 12 22.64 23.82 -5.28
N LYS A 13 21.92 23.21 -4.32
CA LYS A 13 22.52 22.55 -3.15
C LYS A 13 23.39 21.37 -3.59
N VAL A 14 22.88 20.50 -4.47
CA VAL A 14 23.63 19.35 -5.01
C VAL A 14 24.88 19.79 -5.77
N GLY A 15 24.79 20.84 -6.62
CA GLY A 15 25.96 21.41 -7.30
C GLY A 15 26.97 22.09 -6.37
N SER A 16 26.57 22.47 -5.15
CA SER A 16 27.48 23.04 -4.14
C SER A 16 28.27 21.97 -3.37
N VAL A 17 27.78 20.72 -3.35
CA VAL A 17 28.47 19.57 -2.74
C VAL A 17 29.70 19.16 -3.57
N GLU A 18 29.78 19.54 -4.85
CA GLU A 18 30.89 19.21 -5.75
C GLU A 18 32.13 20.13 -5.64
N ILE A 19 32.12 21.18 -4.80
CA ILE A 19 33.27 22.09 -4.69
C ILE A 19 34.26 21.57 -3.64
N LEU A 20 35.07 20.58 -4.02
CA LEU A 20 36.20 20.10 -3.20
C LEU A 20 37.37 21.10 -3.20
N PRO A 21 38.04 21.34 -2.06
CA PRO A 21 39.34 22.00 -2.07
C PRO A 21 40.35 21.14 -2.86
N ARG A 22 41.06 21.75 -3.81
CA ARG A 22 42.18 21.12 -4.52
C ARG A 22 43.17 20.56 -3.50
N ARG A 23 43.34 19.24 -3.53
CA ARG A 23 44.38 18.29 -3.03
C ARG A 23 45.61 18.75 -2.18
N GLY A 24 45.73 19.97 -1.67
CA GLY A 24 46.99 20.55 -1.19
C GLY A 24 47.04 21.07 0.24
N THR A 25 46.01 20.92 1.09
CA THR A 25 46.03 21.55 2.44
C THR A 25 45.61 20.66 3.60
N TRP A 26 45.58 19.32 3.45
CA TRP A 26 45.25 18.42 4.56
C TRP A 26 46.51 18.10 5.37
N ASN A 27 46.82 18.93 6.37
CA ASN A 27 48.01 18.75 7.21
C ASN A 27 47.75 17.94 8.51
N ASN A 28 46.54 17.40 8.73
CA ASN A 28 46.24 16.49 9.84
C ASN A 28 45.01 15.59 9.57
N LYS A 29 45.00 14.34 10.07
CA LYS A 29 43.86 13.39 9.95
C LYS A 29 42.54 13.94 10.51
N GLY A 30 42.61 14.82 11.52
CA GLY A 30 41.44 15.46 12.10
C GLY A 30 40.68 16.36 11.13
N ASP A 31 41.39 17.05 10.22
CA ASP A 31 40.76 17.96 9.25
C ASP A 31 40.02 17.22 8.14
N VAL A 32 40.52 16.04 7.76
CA VAL A 32 39.88 15.15 6.80
C VAL A 32 38.59 14.57 7.38
N SER A 33 38.63 14.06 8.62
CA SER A 33 37.43 13.51 9.27
C SER A 33 36.34 14.59 9.47
N ARG A 34 36.75 15.82 9.81
CA ARG A 34 35.81 16.94 10.00
C ARG A 34 35.18 17.42 8.70
N SER A 35 35.93 17.41 7.59
CA SER A 35 35.40 17.79 6.28
C SER A 35 34.46 16.72 5.73
N GLU A 36 34.82 15.44 5.85
CA GLU A 36 33.99 14.30 5.48
C GLU A 36 32.65 14.31 6.25
N SER A 37 32.70 14.53 7.57
CA SER A 37 31.49 14.60 8.40
C SER A 37 30.54 15.73 7.96
N LYS A 38 31.07 16.89 7.57
CA LYS A 38 30.28 18.02 7.06
C LYS A 38 29.66 17.71 5.70
N LEU A 39 30.41 17.06 4.82
CA LEU A 39 29.93 16.66 3.49
C LEU A 39 28.79 15.64 3.61
N LEU A 40 28.95 14.62 4.45
CA LEU A 40 27.91 13.63 4.71
C LEU A 40 26.65 14.28 5.30
N ALA A 41 26.80 15.20 6.23
CA ALA A 41 25.66 15.94 6.79
C ALA A 41 24.91 16.74 5.71
N SER A 42 25.64 17.48 4.87
CA SER A 42 25.02 18.26 3.78
C SER A 42 24.37 17.37 2.72
N PHE A 43 24.98 16.24 2.38
CA PHE A 43 24.43 15.26 1.45
C PHE A 43 23.14 14.63 1.99
N ASN A 44 23.13 14.22 3.26
CA ASN A 44 21.94 13.66 3.90
C ASN A 44 20.81 14.69 3.96
N GLU A 45 21.11 15.96 4.26
CA GLU A 45 20.13 17.04 4.24
C GLU A 45 19.53 17.23 2.84
N ALA A 46 20.37 17.26 1.80
CA ALA A 46 19.91 17.37 0.42
C ALA A 46 19.05 16.18 -0.01
N SER A 47 19.42 14.97 0.40
CA SER A 47 18.66 13.74 0.12
C SER A 47 17.28 13.75 0.79
N LEU A 48 17.20 14.22 2.03
CA LEU A 48 15.93 14.37 2.74
C LEU A 48 15.04 15.43 2.09
N ASP A 49 15.61 16.55 1.65
CA ASP A 49 14.86 17.59 0.96
C ASP A 49 14.31 17.10 -0.39
N GLU A 50 15.10 16.32 -1.14
CA GLU A 50 14.64 15.67 -2.38
C GLU A 50 13.51 14.68 -2.10
N GLU A 51 13.65 13.81 -1.10
CA GLU A 51 12.61 12.85 -0.72
C GLU A 51 11.31 13.56 -0.33
N ARG A 52 11.39 14.62 0.49
CA ARG A 52 10.23 15.43 0.89
C ARG A 52 9.55 16.08 -0.31
N PHE A 53 10.32 16.62 -1.24
CA PHE A 53 9.80 17.22 -2.47
C PHE A 53 9.07 16.17 -3.32
N LEU A 54 9.67 14.99 -3.51
CA LEU A 54 9.06 13.89 -4.27
C LEU A 54 7.77 13.41 -3.61
N LYS A 55 7.73 13.27 -2.28
CA LYS A 55 6.51 12.95 -1.53
C LYS A 55 5.42 14.00 -1.73
N GLN A 56 5.76 15.29 -1.65
CA GLN A 56 4.78 16.36 -1.87
C GLN A 56 4.25 16.37 -3.31
N LYS A 57 5.13 16.17 -4.29
CA LYS A 57 4.75 16.07 -5.70
C LYS A 57 3.83 14.87 -5.96
N ALA A 58 4.14 13.72 -5.38
CA ALA A 58 3.28 12.54 -5.44
C ALA A 58 1.93 12.79 -4.79
N LYS A 59 1.90 13.40 -3.59
CA LYS A 59 0.64 13.73 -2.90
C LYS A 59 -0.25 14.67 -3.71
N VAL A 60 0.33 15.69 -4.34
CA VAL A 60 -0.42 16.60 -5.25
C VAL A 60 -1.00 15.83 -6.43
N HIS A 61 -0.21 14.93 -7.03
CA HIS A 61 -0.67 14.08 -8.13
C HIS A 61 -1.83 13.17 -7.70
N TRP A 62 -1.73 12.54 -6.52
CA TRP A 62 -2.78 11.70 -5.97
C TRP A 62 -4.06 12.48 -5.65
N LEU A 63 -3.93 13.68 -5.08
CA LEU A 63 -5.09 14.54 -4.81
C LEU A 63 -5.77 15.03 -6.10
N ALA A 64 -4.99 15.24 -7.17
CA ALA A 64 -5.51 15.67 -8.47
C ALA A 64 -6.20 14.52 -9.22
N ASP A 65 -5.63 13.31 -9.16
CA ASP A 65 -6.21 12.14 -9.81
C ASP A 65 -7.44 11.60 -9.05
N GLY A 66 -7.53 11.80 -7.74
CA GLY A 66 -8.64 11.29 -6.93
C GLY A 66 -8.77 9.76 -7.02
N ASP A 67 -10.00 9.26 -7.17
CA ASP A 67 -10.30 7.85 -7.48
C ASP A 67 -10.31 7.56 -8.99
N ALA A 68 -9.64 8.40 -9.79
CA ALA A 68 -9.48 8.09 -11.20
C ALA A 68 -8.70 6.77 -11.32
N ASN A 69 -9.27 5.84 -12.07
CA ASN A 69 -8.65 4.58 -12.49
C ASN A 69 -7.46 4.88 -13.43
N THR A 70 -6.39 5.43 -12.87
CA THR A 70 -5.26 5.92 -13.65
C THR A 70 -4.51 4.75 -14.28
N LYS A 71 -3.83 5.03 -15.40
CA LYS A 71 -2.93 4.07 -16.04
C LYS A 71 -1.87 3.54 -15.06
N TYR A 72 -1.44 4.36 -14.10
CA TYR A 72 -0.52 3.95 -13.04
C TYR A 72 -1.14 2.90 -12.11
N PHE A 73 -2.37 3.09 -11.65
CA PHE A 73 -3.09 2.13 -10.81
C PHE A 73 -3.28 0.80 -11.53
N HIS A 74 -3.75 0.82 -12.77
CA HIS A 74 -3.89 -0.39 -13.58
C HIS A 74 -2.56 -1.10 -13.82
N ASN A 75 -1.47 -0.37 -14.08
CA ASN A 75 -0.14 -0.97 -14.21
C ASN A 75 0.34 -1.59 -12.89
N THR A 76 0.11 -0.90 -11.77
CA THR A 76 0.47 -1.40 -10.44
C THR A 76 -0.27 -2.69 -10.11
N LEU A 77 -1.58 -2.74 -10.40
CA LEU A 77 -2.39 -3.94 -10.26
C LEU A 77 -1.94 -5.07 -11.19
N LYS A 78 -1.63 -4.78 -12.47
CA LYS A 78 -1.09 -5.77 -13.40
C LYS A 78 0.24 -6.36 -12.89
N CYS A 79 1.16 -5.52 -12.44
CA CYS A 79 2.43 -5.97 -11.86
C CYS A 79 2.22 -6.79 -10.57
N ARG A 80 1.27 -6.40 -9.73
CA ARG A 80 0.92 -7.17 -8.52
C ARG A 80 0.33 -8.53 -8.90
N ASN A 81 -0.62 -8.56 -9.83
CA ASN A 81 -1.25 -9.80 -10.30
C ASN A 81 -0.22 -10.72 -10.96
N HIS A 82 0.73 -10.18 -11.73
CA HIS A 82 1.80 -10.98 -12.31
C HIS A 82 2.70 -11.61 -11.25
N ARG A 83 3.12 -10.83 -10.24
CA ARG A 83 3.93 -11.34 -9.12
C ARG A 83 3.19 -12.32 -8.21
N ALA A 84 1.90 -12.12 -8.02
CA ALA A 84 1.04 -12.98 -7.19
C ALA A 84 0.51 -14.20 -7.96
N ARG A 85 0.81 -14.33 -9.25
CA ARG A 85 0.34 -15.45 -10.08
C ARG A 85 1.05 -16.73 -9.64
N ILE A 86 0.26 -17.74 -9.30
CA ILE A 86 0.75 -19.08 -9.00
C ILE A 86 0.78 -19.84 -10.32
N ASP A 87 1.99 -20.06 -10.85
CA ASP A 87 2.15 -20.66 -12.18
C ASP A 87 2.10 -22.19 -12.15
N VAL A 88 2.56 -22.79 -11.06
CA VAL A 88 2.64 -24.24 -10.92
C VAL A 88 2.43 -24.64 -9.46
N ILE A 89 1.66 -25.71 -9.25
CA ILE A 89 1.52 -26.35 -7.94
C ILE A 89 1.78 -27.86 -8.08
N THR A 90 2.14 -28.51 -6.97
CA THR A 90 2.29 -29.97 -6.90
C THR A 90 1.16 -30.55 -6.07
N ASP A 91 0.45 -31.54 -6.63
CA ASP A 91 -0.64 -32.23 -5.94
C ASP A 91 -0.10 -33.26 -4.92
N THR A 92 -0.97 -33.78 -4.05
CA THR A 92 -0.65 -34.82 -3.06
C THR A 92 -0.09 -36.10 -3.69
N ASN A 93 -0.44 -36.35 -4.95
CA ASN A 93 0.06 -37.47 -5.76
C ASN A 93 1.43 -37.18 -6.43
N GLY A 94 2.07 -36.05 -6.12
CA GLY A 94 3.34 -35.62 -6.74
C GLY A 94 3.21 -35.14 -8.19
N SER A 95 2.00 -35.00 -8.71
CA SER A 95 1.75 -34.53 -10.07
C SER A 95 1.85 -33.00 -10.16
N LEU A 96 2.55 -32.53 -11.19
CA LEU A 96 2.73 -31.10 -11.45
C LEU A 96 1.52 -30.54 -12.20
N ILE A 97 0.92 -29.47 -11.68
CA ILE A 97 -0.26 -28.81 -12.24
C ILE A 97 0.13 -27.42 -12.73
N GLU A 98 -0.03 -27.19 -14.02
CA GLU A 98 0.32 -25.93 -14.68
C GLU A 98 -0.79 -24.86 -14.58
N VAL A 99 -0.41 -23.60 -14.82
CA VAL A 99 -1.17 -22.34 -14.67
C VAL A 99 -2.67 -22.45 -14.93
N LYS A 100 -3.09 -23.09 -16.03
CA LYS A 100 -4.50 -23.18 -16.44
C LYS A 100 -5.33 -24.07 -15.50
N ALA A 101 -4.71 -25.08 -14.90
CA ALA A 101 -5.37 -26.07 -14.05
C ALA A 101 -5.23 -25.76 -12.54
N VAL A 102 -4.30 -24.87 -12.16
CA VAL A 102 -4.07 -24.43 -10.77
C VAL A 102 -5.36 -23.98 -10.06
N PRO A 103 -6.23 -23.12 -10.65
CA PRO A 103 -7.45 -22.69 -9.96
C PRO A 103 -8.40 -23.85 -9.65
N LYS A 104 -8.56 -24.77 -10.59
CA LYS A 104 -9.43 -25.95 -10.42
C LYS A 104 -8.89 -26.89 -9.34
N ALA A 105 -7.57 -27.04 -9.27
CA ALA A 105 -6.93 -27.85 -8.25
C ALA A 105 -7.14 -27.27 -6.84
N PHE A 106 -7.04 -25.94 -6.66
CA PHE A 106 -7.38 -25.29 -5.39
C PHE A 106 -8.84 -25.52 -5.00
N VAL A 107 -9.78 -25.32 -5.94
CA VAL A 107 -11.21 -25.55 -5.67
C VAL A 107 -11.45 -27.00 -5.25
N ASN A 108 -10.92 -27.97 -5.99
CA ASN A 108 -11.09 -29.39 -5.66
C ASN A 108 -10.52 -29.73 -4.27
N HIS A 109 -9.35 -29.20 -3.93
CA HIS A 109 -8.75 -29.41 -2.61
C HIS A 109 -9.65 -28.88 -1.51
N TYR A 110 -10.12 -27.63 -1.62
CA TYR A 110 -10.94 -27.02 -0.58
C TYR A 110 -12.36 -27.57 -0.52
N VAL A 111 -12.94 -28.03 -1.63
CA VAL A 111 -14.22 -28.76 -1.61
C VAL A 111 -14.08 -30.09 -0.87
N GLY A 112 -12.97 -30.81 -1.07
CA GLY A 112 -12.69 -32.03 -0.32
C GLY A 112 -12.40 -31.77 1.16
N PHE A 113 -11.70 -30.68 1.46
CA PHE A 113 -11.27 -30.32 2.81
C PHE A 113 -12.39 -29.72 3.68
N LEU A 114 -13.15 -28.76 3.14
CA LEU A 114 -14.24 -28.08 3.84
C LEU A 114 -15.57 -28.85 3.77
N GLY A 115 -15.66 -29.84 2.87
CA GLY A 115 -16.89 -30.55 2.58
C GLY A 115 -17.76 -29.85 1.54
N LYS A 116 -18.87 -30.51 1.18
CA LYS A 116 -19.93 -29.93 0.35
C LYS A 116 -21.00 -29.34 1.25
N GLU A 117 -21.80 -28.41 0.74
CA GLU A 117 -23.04 -27.99 1.42
C GLU A 117 -23.83 -29.25 1.76
N ASP A 118 -23.88 -29.56 3.05
CA ASP A 118 -24.78 -30.58 3.54
C ASP A 118 -26.17 -29.95 3.50
N ILE A 119 -27.06 -30.45 2.63
CA ILE A 119 -28.48 -30.06 2.59
C ILE A 119 -29.22 -30.69 3.79
N SER A 120 -28.50 -31.01 4.86
CA SER A 120 -29.03 -31.05 6.21
C SER A 120 -29.35 -29.61 6.64
N ILE A 121 -30.28 -28.98 5.93
CA ILE A 121 -30.97 -27.79 6.40
C ILE A 121 -31.71 -28.27 7.64
N ILE A 122 -31.09 -28.12 8.81
CA ILE A 122 -31.87 -27.95 10.03
C ILE A 122 -32.81 -26.80 9.65
N PRO A 123 -34.13 -27.02 9.55
CA PRO A 123 -35.03 -25.93 9.24
C PRO A 123 -34.68 -24.83 10.23
N ILE A 124 -34.31 -23.64 9.73
CA ILE A 124 -34.04 -22.48 10.56
C ILE A 124 -35.38 -22.10 11.15
N THR A 125 -35.75 -22.82 12.20
CA THR A 125 -36.95 -22.51 12.95
C THR A 125 -36.61 -21.34 13.86
N PRO A 126 -37.57 -20.49 14.19
CA PRO A 126 -37.33 -19.40 15.12
C PRO A 126 -36.69 -19.88 16.43
N GLU A 127 -36.99 -21.12 16.86
CA GLU A 127 -36.43 -21.75 18.06
C GLU A 127 -34.91 -22.00 18.02
N LEU A 128 -34.25 -21.86 16.86
CA LEU A 128 -32.79 -22.03 16.76
C LEU A 128 -32.01 -20.93 17.51
N PHE A 129 -32.64 -19.78 17.76
CA PHE A 129 -32.01 -18.64 18.45
C PHE A 129 -32.71 -18.36 19.78
N ASP A 130 -32.01 -18.66 20.87
CA ASP A 130 -32.45 -18.38 22.25
C ASP A 130 -32.39 -16.88 22.58
N VAL A 131 -31.40 -16.17 22.01
CA VAL A 131 -31.22 -14.73 22.21
C VAL A 131 -31.81 -14.01 21.01
N ARG A 132 -32.87 -13.23 21.25
CA ARG A 132 -33.56 -12.45 20.22
C ARG A 132 -33.54 -10.98 20.60
N ILE A 133 -33.37 -10.13 19.59
CA ILE A 133 -33.55 -8.68 19.75
C ILE A 133 -35.02 -8.39 20.02
N ASP A 134 -35.29 -7.38 20.84
CA ASP A 134 -36.64 -6.92 21.09
C ASP A 134 -37.28 -6.38 19.80
N HIS A 135 -38.60 -6.54 19.67
CA HIS A 135 -39.31 -6.17 18.45
C HIS A 135 -39.20 -4.67 18.13
N ALA A 136 -39.20 -3.81 19.16
CA ALA A 136 -39.03 -2.37 18.95
C ALA A 136 -37.63 -2.04 18.41
N VAL A 137 -36.60 -2.73 18.91
CA VAL A 137 -35.22 -2.59 18.44
C VAL A 137 -35.09 -3.07 16.99
N ALA A 138 -35.73 -4.19 16.65
CA ALA A 138 -35.71 -4.70 15.28
C ALA A 138 -36.32 -3.71 14.28
N ILE A 139 -37.44 -3.07 14.65
CA ILE A 139 -38.09 -2.03 13.85
C ILE A 139 -37.18 -0.79 13.72
N ASP A 140 -36.54 -0.38 14.81
CA ASP A 140 -35.60 0.74 14.78
C ASP A 140 -34.39 0.46 13.88
N MET A 141 -33.87 -0.78 13.87
CA MET A 141 -32.74 -1.17 13.01
C MET A 141 -33.04 -1.15 11.50
N ILE A 142 -34.30 -1.24 11.10
CA ILE A 142 -34.71 -1.23 9.68
C ILE A 142 -35.30 0.12 9.22
N ARG A 143 -35.40 1.12 10.11
CA ARG A 143 -35.90 2.45 9.73
C ARG A 143 -34.88 3.18 8.86
N GLU A 144 -35.37 4.13 8.07
CA GLU A 144 -34.48 5.00 7.29
C GLU A 144 -33.61 5.87 8.20
N VAL A 145 -32.32 5.98 7.84
CA VAL A 145 -31.36 6.83 8.56
C VAL A 145 -31.66 8.30 8.26
N THR A 146 -31.79 9.10 9.32
CA THR A 146 -32.12 10.54 9.18
C THR A 146 -30.88 11.40 9.06
N VAL A 147 -31.00 12.54 8.38
CA VAL A 147 -29.91 13.53 8.25
C VAL A 147 -29.46 14.04 9.63
N ASP A 148 -30.38 14.17 10.58
CA ASP A 148 -30.06 14.63 11.94
C ASP A 148 -29.28 13.58 12.74
N GLU A 149 -29.52 12.29 12.49
CA GLU A 149 -28.71 11.21 13.05
C GLU A 149 -27.27 11.27 12.55
N ILE A 150 -27.06 11.50 11.25
CA ILE A 150 -25.74 11.67 10.64
C ILE A 150 -25.02 12.89 11.23
N LYS A 151 -25.74 14.00 11.44
CA LYS A 151 -25.18 15.23 12.03
C LYS A 151 -24.77 15.05 13.49
N ARG A 152 -25.42 14.15 14.25
CA ARG A 152 -25.07 13.87 15.65
C ARG A 152 -23.80 13.04 15.80
N THR A 153 -23.36 12.35 14.74
CA THR A 153 -22.15 11.50 14.75
C THR A 153 -20.88 12.21 14.28
N ILE A 154 -20.99 13.45 13.81
CA ILE A 154 -19.88 14.33 13.39
C ILE A 154 -19.64 15.36 14.49
#